data_AF-A0A1G3BUV4-F1
#
_entry.id   AF-A0A1G3BUV4-F1
#
_cell.length_a   1.000
_cell.length_b   1.000
_cell.length_c   1.000
_cell.angle_alpha   90.00
_cell.angle_beta   90.00
_cell.angle_gamma   90.00
#
_symmetry.space_group_name_H-M   'P 1'
#
loop_
_entity.id
_entity.type
_entity.pdbx_description
1 polymer ?
#
loop_
_entity_poly.entity_id
_entity_poly.type
_entity_poly.pdbx_seq_one_letter_code
_entity_poly.pdbx_strand_id
1 'polypeptide(L)'
;MTVSEDFGFKFKLYIILHHAMTAMWPVSEYKGEGKTLRRWNMAVSASDINGLKTKLVDARTALVTMLGESDKQKQEGCRTTVKNLTNETISLFSILMVNAKGTNVEGKLKELKDAWDIFRNTRDNEVIPNYFAGKVAEAKAVGGGIQKERFAKISSMVDELIGMT
;
A
#
# COMPACT_ATOMS: atom_id res chain seq x y z
N MET A 1 9.17 -32.69 12.64
CA MET A 1 9.08 -33.46 11.37
C MET A 1 7.66 -34.01 11.35
N THR A 2 6.71 -33.57 10.53
CA THR A 2 6.69 -32.77 9.30
C THR A 2 5.38 -31.98 9.26
N VAL A 3 5.44 -30.65 9.35
CA VAL A 3 4.28 -29.73 9.30
C VAL A 3 3.96 -29.33 7.84
N SER A 4 4.46 -30.09 6.86
CA SER A 4 4.43 -29.72 5.43
C SER A 4 3.32 -30.38 4.60
N GLU A 5 2.56 -31.33 5.14
CA GLU A 5 1.60 -32.11 4.33
C GLU A 5 0.14 -31.63 4.46
N ASP A 6 -0.22 -30.97 5.56
CA ASP A 6 -1.62 -30.63 5.87
C ASP A 6 -2.12 -29.36 5.15
N PHE A 7 -1.20 -28.46 4.78
CA PHE A 7 -1.52 -27.25 4.01
C PHE A 7 -1.80 -27.55 2.52
N GLY A 8 -1.08 -28.52 1.95
CA GLY A 8 -1.26 -28.93 0.55
C GLY A 8 -2.61 -29.63 0.30
N PHE A 9 -3.12 -30.35 1.29
CA PHE A 9 -4.40 -31.06 1.19
C PHE A 9 -5.60 -30.11 1.28
N LYS A 10 -5.56 -29.12 2.18
CA LYS A 10 -6.62 -28.11 2.32
C LYS A 10 -6.69 -27.16 1.12
N PHE A 11 -5.56 -26.80 0.51
CA PHE A 11 -5.53 -25.99 -0.70
C PHE A 11 -6.02 -26.75 -1.94
N LYS A 12 -5.67 -28.04 -2.08
CA LYS A 12 -6.20 -28.90 -3.16
C LYS A 12 -7.70 -29.15 -3.02
N LEU A 13 -8.21 -29.34 -1.80
CA LEU A 13 -9.64 -29.55 -1.57
C LEU A 13 -10.47 -28.29 -1.91
N TYR A 14 -9.94 -27.09 -1.61
CA TYR A 14 -10.59 -25.81 -1.96
C TYR A 14 -10.68 -25.59 -3.48
N ILE A 15 -9.61 -25.92 -4.23
CA ILE A 15 -9.59 -25.76 -5.70
C ILE A 15 -10.52 -26.77 -6.39
N ILE A 16 -10.61 -28.00 -5.88
CA ILE A 16 -11.50 -29.04 -6.43
C ILE A 16 -12.97 -28.71 -6.14
N LEU A 17 -13.30 -28.20 -4.93
CA LEU A 17 -14.67 -27.75 -4.63
C LEU A 17 -15.11 -26.55 -5.49
N HIS A 18 -14.19 -25.64 -5.83
CA HIS A 18 -14.51 -24.49 -6.69
C HIS A 18 -14.70 -24.87 -8.16
N HIS A 19 -14.05 -25.93 -8.65
CA HIS A 19 -14.26 -26.46 -10.00
C HIS A 19 -15.49 -27.38 -10.10
N ALA A 20 -15.89 -28.06 -9.02
CA ALA A 20 -17.10 -28.89 -9.03
C ALA A 20 -18.40 -28.07 -8.99
N MET A 21 -18.41 -26.92 -8.31
CA MET A 21 -19.58 -26.04 -8.26
C MET A 21 -19.88 -25.31 -9.58
N THR A 22 -18.93 -25.25 -10.52
CA THR A 22 -19.11 -24.63 -11.84
C THR A 22 -19.71 -25.57 -12.89
N ALA A 23 -19.78 -26.88 -12.61
CA ALA A 23 -20.25 -27.87 -13.58
C ALA A 23 -21.67 -28.41 -13.34
N MET A 24 -22.36 -27.97 -12.29
CA MET A 24 -23.65 -28.54 -11.88
C MET A 24 -24.74 -27.47 -11.67
N TRP A 25 -25.01 -26.68 -12.70
CA TRP A 25 -26.32 -26.06 -12.89
C TRP A 25 -26.59 -25.87 -14.39
N PRO A 26 -27.75 -26.31 -14.91
CA PRO A 26 -28.02 -26.30 -16.34
C PRO A 26 -28.11 -24.87 -16.87
N VAL A 27 -27.46 -24.64 -18.02
CA VAL A 27 -27.67 -23.48 -18.88
C VAL A 27 -29.09 -23.60 -19.45
N SER A 28 -30.07 -23.02 -18.77
CA SER A 28 -31.30 -22.57 -19.42
C SER A 28 -31.21 -21.06 -19.65
N GLU A 29 -31.41 -20.73 -20.90
CA GLU A 29 -31.31 -19.43 -21.54
C GLU A 29 -32.20 -18.38 -20.85
N TYR A 30 -31.62 -17.55 -19.99
CA TYR A 30 -32.30 -16.38 -19.42
C TYR A 30 -32.13 -15.18 -20.36
N LYS A 31 -33.16 -14.94 -21.18
CA LYS A 31 -33.44 -13.65 -21.81
C LYS A 31 -33.84 -12.63 -20.75
N GLY A 32 -33.25 -11.44 -20.80
CA GLY A 32 -33.80 -10.24 -20.17
C GLY A 32 -33.02 -9.69 -18.98
N GLU A 33 -32.45 -8.50 -19.20
CA GLU A 33 -32.14 -7.46 -18.21
C GLU A 33 -30.86 -7.60 -17.37
N GLY A 34 -29.77 -7.02 -17.91
CA GLY A 34 -28.79 -6.21 -17.18
C GLY A 34 -28.37 -6.66 -15.78
N LYS A 35 -27.80 -7.85 -15.63
CA LYS A 35 -27.15 -8.26 -14.38
C LYS A 35 -25.67 -7.93 -14.44
N THR A 36 -25.32 -6.71 -14.03
CA THR A 36 -23.95 -6.39 -13.59
C THR A 36 -23.50 -7.45 -12.58
N LEU A 37 -22.44 -8.19 -12.92
CA LEU A 37 -21.72 -9.04 -11.98
C LEU A 37 -21.47 -8.23 -10.71
N ARG A 38 -22.09 -8.63 -9.59
CA ARG A 38 -21.84 -8.03 -8.27
C ARG A 38 -20.38 -8.26 -7.94
N ARG A 39 -19.52 -7.30 -8.32
CA ARG A 39 -18.18 -7.15 -7.76
C ARG A 39 -18.39 -7.00 -6.26
N TRP A 40 -17.86 -7.93 -5.46
CA TRP A 40 -17.71 -7.71 -4.03
C TRP A 40 -16.71 -6.56 -3.84
N ASN A 41 -17.16 -5.32 -4.01
CA ASN A 41 -16.45 -4.17 -3.45
C ASN A 41 -16.55 -4.36 -1.93
N MET A 42 -15.52 -4.97 -1.32
CA MET A 42 -15.36 -4.86 0.11
C MET A 42 -15.21 -3.38 0.38
N ALA A 43 -16.17 -2.79 1.10
CA ALA A 43 -16.08 -1.38 1.49
C ALA A 43 -14.75 -1.17 2.21
N VAL A 44 -14.05 -0.08 1.88
CA VAL A 44 -12.82 0.29 2.58
C VAL A 44 -13.17 0.55 4.04
N SER A 45 -12.53 -0.17 4.95
CA SER A 45 -12.78 -0.06 6.39
C SER A 45 -11.73 0.83 7.09
N ALA A 46 -12.05 1.31 8.29
CA ALA A 46 -11.08 2.00 9.14
C ALA A 46 -9.81 1.17 9.41
N SER A 47 -9.96 -0.16 9.49
CA SER A 47 -8.83 -1.09 9.66
C SER A 47 -7.90 -1.07 8.44
N ASP A 48 -8.46 -1.01 7.24
CA ASP A 48 -7.69 -0.95 6.00
C ASP A 48 -6.89 0.35 5.92
N ILE A 49 -7.53 1.48 6.26
CA ILE A 49 -6.87 2.79 6.30
C ILE A 49 -5.81 2.85 7.41
N ASN A 50 -6.04 2.24 8.58
CA ASN A 50 -5.02 2.09 9.62
C ASN A 50 -3.83 1.26 9.14
N GLY A 51 -4.07 0.19 8.37
CA GLY A 51 -3.01 -0.59 7.73
C GLY A 51 -2.16 0.27 6.78
N LEU A 52 -2.80 1.12 5.98
CA LEU A 52 -2.11 2.09 5.13
C LEU A 52 -1.31 3.12 5.96
N LYS A 53 -1.90 3.65 7.04
CA LYS A 53 -1.24 4.60 7.96
C LYS A 53 0.08 4.03 8.47
N THR A 54 0.06 2.79 8.95
CA THR A 54 1.24 2.09 9.46
C THR A 54 2.32 2.01 8.40
N LYS A 55 1.99 1.63 7.16
CA LYS A 55 2.98 1.54 6.08
C LYS A 55 3.57 2.89 5.68
N LEU A 56 2.77 3.95 5.67
CA LEU A 56 3.26 5.31 5.43
C LEU A 56 4.24 5.75 6.53
N VAL A 57 3.90 5.48 7.79
CA VAL A 57 4.77 5.77 8.95
C VAL A 57 6.05 4.94 8.92
N ASP A 58 5.97 3.66 8.58
CA ASP A 58 7.15 2.79 8.42
C ASP A 58 8.08 3.34 7.36
N ALA A 59 7.55 3.74 6.20
CA ALA A 59 8.34 4.31 5.12
C ALA A 59 9.01 5.64 5.51
N ARG A 60 8.32 6.49 6.28
CA ARG A 60 8.90 7.72 6.82
C ARG A 60 9.98 7.43 7.86
N THR A 61 9.75 6.46 8.74
CA THR A 61 10.69 6.05 9.78
C THR A 61 11.96 5.48 9.15
N ALA A 62 11.82 4.59 8.17
CA ALA A 62 12.95 4.03 7.43
C ALA A 62 13.80 5.12 6.75
N LEU A 63 13.17 6.15 6.18
CA LEU A 63 13.87 7.30 5.61
C LEU A 63 14.63 8.10 6.67
N VAL A 64 14.01 8.41 7.81
CA VAL A 64 14.67 9.17 8.89
C VAL A 64 15.84 8.37 9.48
N THR A 65 15.66 7.07 9.69
CA THR A 65 16.73 6.17 10.13
C THR A 65 17.88 6.17 9.14
N MET A 66 17.59 6.06 7.84
CA MET A 66 18.61 6.17 6.79
C MET A 66 19.39 7.48 6.92
N LEU A 67 18.71 8.63 7.05
CA LEU A 67 19.37 9.92 7.19
C LEU A 67 20.23 10.04 8.48
N GLY A 68 19.92 9.26 9.51
CA GLY A 68 20.71 9.19 10.75
C GLY A 68 21.91 8.25 10.70
N GLU A 69 21.94 7.31 9.75
CA GLU A 69 22.98 6.30 9.64
C GLU A 69 24.27 6.88 9.02
N SER A 70 25.42 6.48 9.55
CA SER A 70 26.75 6.88 9.06
C SER A 70 27.55 5.70 8.50
N ASP A 71 27.16 4.47 8.83
CA ASP A 71 27.79 3.25 8.35
C ASP A 71 27.33 2.91 6.93
N LYS A 72 28.26 2.91 5.97
CA LYS A 72 27.97 2.65 4.54
C LYS A 72 27.33 1.30 4.25
N GLN A 73 27.62 0.26 5.03
CA GLN A 73 27.02 -1.06 4.83
C GLN A 73 25.56 -1.07 5.29
N LYS A 74 25.27 -0.36 6.40
CA LYS A 74 23.89 -0.18 6.88
C LYS A 74 23.07 0.75 5.96
N GLN A 75 23.71 1.71 5.29
CA GLN A 75 23.06 2.59 4.31
C GLN A 75 22.39 1.83 3.17
N GLU A 76 23.06 0.83 2.59
CA GLU A 76 22.47 0.02 1.51
C GLU A 76 21.31 -0.85 2.03
N GLY A 77 21.42 -1.35 3.26
CA GLY A 77 20.31 -2.01 3.95
C GLY A 77 19.10 -1.09 4.11
N CYS A 78 19.30 0.15 4.55
CA CYS A 78 18.25 1.16 4.65
C CYS A 78 17.59 1.45 3.30
N ARG A 79 18.36 1.56 2.22
CA ARG A 79 17.83 1.76 0.86
C ARG A 79 16.90 0.63 0.44
N THR A 80 17.31 -0.62 0.69
CA THR A 80 16.49 -1.80 0.40
C THR A 80 15.19 -1.77 1.19
N THR A 81 15.25 -1.45 2.49
CA THR A 81 14.07 -1.31 3.35
C THR A 81 13.11 -0.23 2.83
N VAL A 82 13.61 0.96 2.47
CA VAL A 82 12.80 2.05 1.92
C VAL A 82 12.11 1.62 0.63
N LYS A 83 12.81 0.90 -0.25
CA LYS A 83 12.26 0.39 -1.51
C LYS A 83 11.14 -0.64 -1.26
N ASN A 84 11.35 -1.60 -0.37
CA ASN A 84 10.37 -2.64 -0.06
C ASN A 84 9.09 -2.04 0.52
N LEU A 85 9.20 -1.17 1.53
CA LEU A 85 8.06 -0.48 2.13
C LEU A 85 7.29 0.37 1.11
N THR A 86 7.99 0.97 0.14
CA THR A 86 7.36 1.73 -0.94
C THR A 86 6.52 0.84 -1.85
N ASN A 87 7.05 -0.32 -2.23
CA ASN A 87 6.33 -1.27 -3.06
C ASN A 87 5.11 -1.84 -2.34
N GLU A 88 5.23 -2.16 -1.05
CA GLU A 88 4.10 -2.58 -0.22
C GLU A 88 3.01 -1.50 -0.15
N THR A 89 3.42 -0.24 0.04
CA THR A 89 2.50 0.91 0.06
C THR A 89 1.80 1.10 -1.27
N ILE A 90 2.50 0.96 -2.41
CA ILE A 90 1.91 1.03 -3.76
C ILE A 90 0.87 -0.07 -3.96
N SER A 91 1.17 -1.29 -3.53
CA SER A 91 0.24 -2.43 -3.61
C SER A 91 -1.02 -2.18 -2.77
N LEU A 92 -0.87 -1.67 -1.54
CA LEU A 92 -2.01 -1.31 -0.70
C LEU A 92 -2.87 -0.22 -1.34
N PHE A 93 -2.27 0.86 -1.83
CA PHE A 93 -3.03 1.89 -2.55
C PHE A 93 -3.81 1.31 -3.74
N SER A 94 -3.21 0.38 -4.50
CA SER A 94 -3.87 -0.25 -5.63
C SER A 94 -5.11 -1.05 -5.22
N ILE A 95 -5.01 -1.82 -4.13
CA ILE A 95 -6.14 -2.59 -3.57
C ILE A 95 -7.23 -1.65 -3.05
N LEU A 96 -6.85 -0.65 -2.24
CA LEU A 96 -7.80 0.29 -1.64
C LEU A 96 -8.51 1.12 -2.70
N MET A 97 -7.82 1.54 -3.75
CA MET A 97 -8.43 2.29 -4.86
C MET A 97 -9.43 1.46 -5.66
N VAL A 98 -9.25 0.14 -5.77
CA VAL A 98 -10.27 -0.75 -6.38
C VAL A 98 -11.50 -0.83 -5.48
N ASN A 99 -11.29 -1.00 -4.18
CA ASN A 99 -12.35 -1.14 -3.18
C ASN A 99 -13.15 0.16 -2.95
N ALA A 100 -12.49 1.31 -3.09
CA ALA A 100 -13.10 2.62 -2.91
C ALA A 100 -14.00 3.06 -4.07
N LYS A 101 -13.98 2.38 -5.23
CA LYS A 101 -14.75 2.84 -6.41
C LYS A 101 -16.24 2.96 -6.11
N GLY A 102 -16.79 4.16 -6.36
CA GLY A 102 -18.20 4.48 -6.13
C GLY A 102 -18.58 4.70 -4.66
N THR A 103 -17.61 4.78 -3.75
CA THR A 103 -17.85 5.08 -2.33
C THR A 103 -17.53 6.55 -2.02
N ASN A 104 -17.96 7.01 -0.84
CA ASN A 104 -17.67 8.36 -0.34
C ASN A 104 -16.18 8.62 -0.12
N VAL A 105 -15.34 7.59 0.03
CA VAL A 105 -13.90 7.72 0.27
C VAL A 105 -13.04 7.77 -0.99
N GLU A 106 -13.60 7.48 -2.17
CA GLU A 106 -12.86 7.40 -3.44
C GLU A 106 -12.01 8.65 -3.72
N GLY A 107 -12.65 9.82 -3.67
CA GLY A 107 -12.00 11.10 -3.97
C GLY A 107 -10.85 11.38 -3.00
N LYS A 108 -11.09 11.20 -1.71
CA LYS A 108 -10.09 11.47 -0.68
C LYS A 108 -8.92 10.50 -0.72
N LEU A 109 -9.17 9.23 -1.02
CA LEU A 109 -8.12 8.23 -1.18
C LEU A 109 -7.24 8.54 -2.41
N LYS A 110 -7.82 9.06 -3.49
CA LYS A 110 -7.07 9.55 -4.65
C LYS A 110 -6.18 10.74 -4.29
N GLU A 111 -6.71 11.74 -3.59
CA GLU A 111 -5.91 12.88 -3.12
C GLU A 111 -4.75 12.41 -2.23
N LEU A 112 -4.99 11.45 -1.33
CA LEU A 112 -3.95 10.87 -0.47
C LEU A 112 -2.86 10.20 -1.31
N LYS A 113 -3.24 9.45 -2.36
CA LYS A 113 -2.28 8.81 -3.27
C LYS A 113 -1.41 9.84 -3.98
N ASP A 114 -2.01 10.93 -4.46
CA ASP A 114 -1.29 12.00 -5.16
C ASP A 114 -0.30 12.70 -4.20
N ALA A 115 -0.72 12.99 -2.97
CA ALA A 115 0.15 13.54 -1.93
C ALA A 115 1.33 12.59 -1.60
N TRP A 116 1.05 11.29 -1.48
CA TRP A 116 2.07 10.26 -1.29
C TRP A 116 3.07 10.19 -2.44
N ASP A 117 2.63 10.28 -3.70
CA ASP A 117 3.53 10.27 -4.84
C ASP A 117 4.46 11.48 -4.86
N ILE A 118 3.98 12.67 -4.48
CA ILE A 118 4.81 13.87 -4.35
C ILE A 118 5.86 13.68 -3.25
N PHE A 119 5.49 13.09 -2.11
CA PHE A 119 6.43 12.73 -1.03
C PHE A 119 7.49 11.74 -1.54
N ARG A 120 7.05 10.63 -2.14
CA ARG A 120 7.91 9.57 -2.69
C ARG A 120 8.87 10.10 -3.75
N ASN A 121 8.40 10.92 -4.68
CA ASN A 121 9.23 11.44 -5.77
C ASN A 121 10.36 12.34 -5.24
N THR A 122 10.10 13.23 -4.28
CA THR A 122 11.19 14.01 -3.66
C THR A 122 12.14 13.12 -2.86
N ARG A 123 11.65 12.08 -2.19
CA ARG A 123 12.53 11.10 -1.54
C ARG A 123 13.47 10.42 -2.53
N ASP A 124 12.92 9.91 -3.63
CA ASP A 124 13.63 9.03 -4.56
C ASP A 124 14.53 9.82 -5.53
N ASN A 125 14.16 11.06 -5.86
CA ASN A 125 14.89 11.88 -6.83
C ASN A 125 15.84 12.89 -6.19
N GLU A 126 15.61 13.30 -4.94
CA GLU A 126 16.41 14.34 -4.28
C GLU A 126 17.10 13.80 -3.02
N VAL A 127 16.33 13.26 -2.06
CA VAL A 127 16.88 12.90 -0.74
C VAL A 127 17.84 11.72 -0.81
N ILE A 128 17.40 10.59 -1.38
CA ILE A 128 18.22 9.38 -1.51
C ILE A 128 19.48 9.66 -2.35
N PRO A 129 19.39 10.27 -3.56
CA PRO A 129 20.58 10.57 -4.36
C PRO A 129 21.57 11.50 -3.64
N ASN A 130 21.11 12.57 -2.99
CA ASN A 130 21.99 13.48 -2.24
C ASN A 130 22.69 12.73 -1.09
N TYR A 131 21.97 11.88 -0.37
CA TYR A 131 22.52 11.10 0.72
C TYR A 131 23.66 10.18 0.26
N PHE A 132 23.44 9.42 -0.81
CA PHE A 132 24.46 8.52 -1.37
C PHE A 132 25.60 9.26 -2.10
N ALA A 133 25.38 10.49 -2.54
CA ALA A 133 26.43 11.37 -3.06
C ALA A 133 27.31 11.99 -1.95
N GLY A 134 27.09 11.64 -0.68
CA GLY A 134 27.81 12.21 0.47
C GLY A 134 27.32 13.61 0.89
N LYS A 135 26.28 14.15 0.24
CA LYS A 135 25.63 15.43 0.55
C LYS A 135 24.61 15.26 1.68
N VAL A 136 25.10 14.78 2.83
CA VAL A 136 24.25 14.36 3.96
C VAL A 136 23.51 15.54 4.58
N ALA A 137 24.12 16.72 4.64
CA ALA A 137 23.48 17.92 5.19
C ALA A 137 22.28 18.35 4.35
N GLU A 138 22.42 18.34 3.03
CA GLU A 138 21.36 18.66 2.06
C GLU A 138 20.25 17.61 2.09
N ALA A 139 20.60 16.32 2.15
CA ALA A 139 19.63 15.25 2.29
C ALA A 139 18.82 15.38 3.59
N LYS A 140 19.47 15.74 4.71
CA LYS A 140 18.80 16.02 6.00
C LYS A 140 17.94 17.27 5.95
N ALA A 141 18.37 18.33 5.25
CA ALA A 141 17.58 19.56 5.10
C ALA A 141 16.28 19.28 4.33
N VAL A 142 16.35 18.60 3.19
CA VAL A 142 15.16 18.24 2.40
C VAL A 142 14.29 17.21 3.13
N GLY A 143 14.92 16.17 3.69
CA GLY A 143 14.23 15.10 4.41
C GLY A 143 13.56 15.55 5.71
N GLY A 144 14.18 16.47 6.44
CA GLY A 144 13.70 17.04 7.70
C GLY A 144 12.78 18.26 7.53
N GLY A 145 12.91 19.00 6.43
CA GLY A 145 12.07 20.14 6.07
C GLY A 145 10.88 19.73 5.23
N ILE A 146 10.92 20.01 3.93
CA ILE A 146 9.77 19.87 3.01
C ILE A 146 9.12 18.48 3.04
N GLN A 147 9.90 17.40 3.17
CA GLN A 147 9.33 16.05 3.29
C GLN A 147 8.59 15.81 4.60
N LYS A 148 9.02 16.43 5.71
CA LYS A 148 8.32 16.33 7.00
C LYS A 148 6.95 17.01 6.92
N GLU A 149 6.87 18.19 6.31
CA GLU A 149 5.61 18.93 6.11
C GLU A 149 4.65 18.15 5.20
N ARG A 150 5.15 17.62 4.07
CA ARG A 150 4.35 16.76 3.20
C ARG A 150 3.84 15.52 3.92
N PHE A 151 4.68 14.90 4.75
CA PHE A 151 4.27 13.75 5.53
C PHE A 151 3.20 14.11 6.58
N ALA A 152 3.32 15.27 7.24
CA ALA A 152 2.30 15.74 8.17
C ALA A 152 0.93 15.93 7.47
N LYS A 153 0.93 16.46 6.24
CA LYS A 153 -0.28 16.56 5.42
C LYS A 153 -0.86 15.17 5.09
N ILE A 154 -0.02 14.23 4.68
CA ILE A 154 -0.41 12.84 4.41
C ILE A 154 -1.06 12.22 5.66
N SER A 155 -0.46 12.38 6.84
CA SER A 155 -1.02 11.88 8.10
C SER A 155 -2.40 12.46 8.41
N SER A 156 -2.59 13.78 8.23
CA SER A 156 -3.90 14.42 8.40
C SER A 156 -4.96 13.83 7.46
N MET A 157 -4.60 13.64 6.19
CA MET A 157 -5.52 13.07 5.19
C MET A 157 -5.90 11.62 5.49
N VAL A 158 -4.98 10.85 6.08
CA VAL A 158 -5.27 9.49 6.56
C VAL A 158 -6.24 9.52 7.75
N ASP A 159 -6.05 10.43 8.70
CA ASP A 159 -6.95 10.57 9.85
C ASP A 159 -8.35 11.01 9.42
N GLU A 160 -8.44 11.92 8.44
CA GLU A 160 -9.72 12.28 7.79
C GLU A 160 -10.38 11.08 7.12
N LEU A 161 -9.63 10.25 6.37
CA LEU A 161 -10.14 9.04 5.74
C LEU A 161 -10.67 8.03 6.77
N ILE A 162 -10.00 7.85 7.90
CA ILE A 162 -10.48 6.97 8.99
C ILE A 162 -11.82 7.46 9.51
N GLY A 163 -12.05 8.77 9.61
CA GLY A 163 -13.32 9.34 10.03
C GLY A 163 -14.45 9.20 8.99
N MET A 164 -14.13 8.89 7.73
CA MET A 164 -15.10 8.71 6.64
C MET A 164 -15.54 7.26 6.42
N THR A 165 -14.75 6.29 6.92
CA THR A 165 -15.01 4.84 6.84
C THR A 165 -15.82 4.37 8.04
#